data_AF-A0A2V5JKC3-F1
#
_entry.id   AF-A0A2V5JKC3-F1
#
_cell.length_a   1.000
_cell.length_b   1.000
_cell.length_c   1.000
_cell.angle_alpha   90.00
_cell.angle_beta   90.00
_cell.angle_gamma   90.00
#
_symmetry.space_group_name_H-M   'P 1'
#
loop_
_entity.id
_entity.type
_entity.pdbx_description
1 polymer ?
#
loop_
_entity_poly.entity_id
_entity_poly.type
_entity_poly.pdbx_seq_one_letter_code
_entity_poly.pdbx_strand_id
1 'polypeptide(L)'
;MDSILPWIILLAPLVSAAVITVFTLRWKTLSSAISVVAVLVSFTNSCLIFARSTSAAAEFTWIGIGGIFQVPFGLTLDPLSRTMVVLVSGVGAAIHIYSLGYMRNDEGKSRYFAALSLFMFAMLGIVLANNFIMLFMFWELVGFTSYVLIGHWFYRDAAADAANKAFITTRIGDFGFIIGILMVWMATGSVVFAEIAPRMPALASHSTFSTAVALLIFCGAVGKSAQFPLHVWLPDAMEGPTPISALIHAATMVAAGVYMLVRVAFVVQASSTALLIIAWIGTITAAMAALIATQQNDIKRILAYST
;
A
#
# COMPACT_ATOMS: atom_id res chain seq x y z
N MET A 1 15.96 6.60 22.15
CA MET A 1 14.86 5.60 22.01
C MET A 1 13.85 6.03 20.96
N ASP A 2 13.61 7.34 20.75
CA ASP A 2 12.61 7.83 19.78
C ASP A 2 12.92 7.50 18.32
N SER A 3 14.18 7.40 17.94
CA SER A 3 14.59 7.00 16.58
C SER A 3 14.39 5.51 16.27
N ILE A 4 14.17 4.66 17.28
CA ILE A 4 14.05 3.20 17.12
C ILE A 4 12.59 2.78 16.90
N LEU A 5 11.64 3.50 17.50
CA LEU A 5 10.20 3.17 17.40
C LEU A 5 9.69 3.00 15.96
N PRO A 6 10.05 3.87 14.99
CA PRO A 6 9.60 3.73 13.61
C PRO A 6 10.11 2.45 12.95
N TRP A 7 11.35 2.04 13.27
CA TRP A 7 11.92 0.77 12.81
C TRP A 7 11.20 -0.43 13.42
N ILE A 8 10.83 -0.36 14.69
CA ILE A 8 10.06 -1.44 15.33
C ILE A 8 8.70 -1.61 14.64
N ILE A 9 8.00 -0.50 14.38
CA ILE A 9 6.71 -0.53 13.68
C ILE A 9 6.86 -1.18 12.30
N LEU A 10 7.88 -0.78 11.54
CA LEU A 10 8.12 -1.33 10.20
C LEU A 10 8.57 -2.78 10.25
N LEU A 11 9.57 -3.12 11.06
CA LEU A 11 10.26 -4.42 10.99
C LEU A 11 9.56 -5.53 11.77
N ALA A 12 8.72 -5.24 12.77
CA ALA A 12 8.06 -6.29 13.55
C ALA A 12 7.23 -7.26 12.67
N PRO A 13 6.40 -6.80 11.72
CA PRO A 13 5.69 -7.71 10.81
C PRO A 13 6.63 -8.45 9.85
N LEU A 14 7.73 -7.83 9.41
CA LEU A 14 8.73 -8.50 8.56
C LEU A 14 9.41 -9.66 9.29
N VAL A 15 9.85 -9.42 10.53
CA VAL A 15 10.47 -10.45 11.37
C VAL A 15 9.49 -11.58 11.62
N SER A 16 8.22 -11.27 11.90
CA SER A 16 7.15 -12.28 11.99
C SER A 16 7.04 -13.12 10.73
N ALA A 17 6.93 -12.49 9.56
CA ALA A 17 6.80 -13.20 8.29
C ALA A 17 8.00 -14.13 8.03
N ALA A 18 9.21 -13.65 8.28
CA ALA A 18 10.45 -14.43 8.13
C ALA A 18 10.51 -15.62 9.11
N VAL A 19 10.22 -15.38 10.40
CA VAL A 19 10.24 -16.43 11.42
C VAL A 19 9.20 -17.51 11.14
N ILE A 20 8.00 -17.12 10.72
CA ILE A 20 6.96 -18.08 10.36
C ILE A 20 7.37 -18.93 9.15
N THR A 21 7.90 -18.29 8.12
CA THR A 21 8.25 -18.97 6.86
C THR A 21 9.42 -19.94 7.06
N VAL A 22 10.44 -19.55 7.84
CA VAL A 22 11.67 -20.33 8.01
C VAL A 22 11.55 -21.38 9.13
N PHE A 23 10.94 -21.02 10.27
CA PHE A 23 11.02 -21.85 11.48
C PHE A 23 9.69 -22.47 11.89
N THR A 24 8.58 -21.72 11.86
CA THR A 24 7.33 -22.16 12.53
C THR A 24 6.24 -22.61 11.56
N LEU A 25 6.52 -22.76 10.26
CA LEU A 25 5.52 -23.07 9.23
C LEU A 25 4.66 -24.31 9.57
N ARG A 26 5.26 -25.33 10.22
CA ARG A 26 4.59 -26.56 10.66
C ARG A 26 3.70 -26.38 11.90
N TRP A 27 3.89 -25.31 12.67
CA TRP A 27 3.21 -25.06 13.94
C TRP A 27 2.19 -23.93 13.81
N LYS A 28 0.95 -24.31 13.45
CA LYS A 28 -0.15 -23.38 13.14
C LYS A 28 -0.45 -22.38 14.26
N THR A 29 -0.54 -22.87 15.50
CA THR A 29 -0.85 -22.02 16.67
C THR A 29 0.26 -21.02 16.94
N LEU A 30 1.52 -21.48 16.96
CA LEU A 30 2.67 -20.61 17.20
C LEU A 30 2.81 -19.55 16.10
N SER A 31 2.66 -19.95 14.83
CA SER A 31 2.72 -19.01 13.69
C SER A 31 1.68 -17.91 13.80
N SER A 32 0.44 -18.27 14.12
CA SER A 32 -0.63 -17.30 14.30
C SER A 32 -0.40 -16.38 15.50
N ALA A 33 0.16 -16.90 16.60
CA ALA A 33 0.49 -16.10 17.78
C ALA A 33 1.62 -15.10 17.50
N ILE A 34 2.70 -15.53 16.83
CA ILE A 34 3.82 -14.66 16.43
C ILE A 34 3.32 -13.49 15.58
N SER A 35 2.47 -13.78 14.59
CA SER A 35 1.90 -12.78 13.70
C SER A 35 1.02 -11.76 14.43
N VAL A 36 0.14 -12.22 15.33
CA VAL A 36 -0.71 -11.34 16.14
C VAL A 36 0.12 -10.47 17.09
N VAL A 37 1.11 -11.05 17.77
CA VAL A 37 1.98 -10.28 18.68
C VAL A 37 2.76 -9.23 17.90
N ALA A 38 3.30 -9.55 16.73
CA ALA A 38 4.06 -8.60 15.91
C ALA A 38 3.24 -7.40 15.45
N VAL A 39 1.99 -7.61 15.02
CA VAL A 39 1.11 -6.50 14.63
C VAL A 39 0.64 -5.68 15.84
N LEU A 40 0.42 -6.31 17.01
CA LEU A 40 0.09 -5.61 18.25
C LEU A 40 1.25 -4.76 18.76
N VAL A 41 2.49 -5.26 18.64
CA VAL A 41 3.70 -4.47 18.90
C VAL A 41 3.73 -3.26 17.97
N SER A 42 3.50 -3.46 16.67
CA SER A 42 3.46 -2.37 15.70
C SER A 42 2.39 -1.33 16.09
N PHE A 43 1.16 -1.76 16.35
CA PHE A 43 0.05 -0.89 16.74
C PHE A 43 0.31 -0.11 18.04
N THR A 44 0.84 -0.77 19.07
CA THR A 44 1.16 -0.11 20.34
C THR A 44 2.20 0.99 20.13
N ASN A 45 3.26 0.70 19.35
CA ASN A 45 4.27 1.69 19.02
C ASN A 45 3.72 2.82 18.12
N SER A 46 2.79 2.52 17.20
CA SER A 46 2.08 3.53 16.40
C SER A 46 1.31 4.52 17.28
N CYS A 47 0.55 4.02 18.27
CA CYS A 47 -0.18 4.86 19.22
C CYS A 47 0.77 5.71 20.07
N LEU A 48 1.91 5.16 20.49
CA LEU A 48 2.94 5.92 21.23
C LEU A 48 3.54 7.05 20.37
N ILE A 49 3.83 6.79 19.08
CA ILE A 49 4.33 7.83 18.16
C ILE A 49 3.26 8.90 17.93
N PHE A 50 1.99 8.51 17.79
CA PHE A 50 0.90 9.47 17.60
C PHE A 50 0.71 10.39 18.81
N ALA A 51 0.85 9.85 20.03
CA ALA A 51 0.77 10.63 21.26
C ALA A 51 1.96 11.57 21.50
N ARG A 52 3.11 11.33 20.85
CA ARG A 52 4.32 12.18 20.98
C ARG A 52 4.32 13.30 19.93
N SER A 53 4.66 14.52 20.33
CA SER A 53 4.70 15.66 19.40
C SER A 53 5.94 15.64 18.50
N THR A 54 7.08 15.15 19.00
CA THR A 54 8.36 15.14 18.29
C THR A 54 8.92 13.72 18.22
N SER A 55 9.02 13.20 17.00
CA SER A 55 9.77 11.97 16.71
C SER A 55 10.71 12.29 15.57
N ALA A 56 12.01 12.08 15.79
CA ALA A 56 13.02 12.28 14.77
C ALA A 56 12.87 11.21 13.68
N ALA A 57 12.83 11.64 12.42
CA ALA A 57 12.93 10.75 11.28
C ALA A 57 14.29 10.05 11.33
N ALA A 58 14.28 8.72 11.20
CA ALA A 58 15.51 7.94 11.10
C ALA A 58 15.82 7.69 9.63
N GLU A 59 17.06 7.95 9.22
CA GLU A 59 17.49 7.88 7.83
C GLU A 59 18.92 7.34 7.74
N PHE A 60 19.17 6.46 6.76
CA PHE A 60 20.52 6.06 6.37
C PHE A 60 20.61 5.99 4.84
N THR A 61 21.80 6.19 4.29
CA THR A 61 22.02 6.08 2.83
C THR A 61 21.92 4.63 2.38
N TRP A 62 20.98 4.33 1.48
CA TRP A 62 20.77 2.96 0.98
C TRP A 62 21.42 2.73 -0.38
N ILE A 63 21.25 3.65 -1.33
CA ILE A 63 21.92 3.61 -2.64
C ILE A 63 22.66 4.92 -2.85
N GLY A 64 23.95 4.84 -3.16
CA GLY A 64 24.78 5.98 -3.54
C GLY A 64 25.61 5.67 -4.77
N ILE A 65 25.29 6.28 -5.91
CA ILE A 65 26.06 6.12 -7.16
C ILE A 65 26.77 7.45 -7.46
N GLY A 66 28.08 7.50 -7.18
CA GLY A 66 28.98 8.55 -7.64
C GLY A 66 28.58 10.00 -7.31
N GLY A 67 27.76 10.23 -6.28
CA GLY A 67 27.22 11.56 -5.95
C GLY A 67 26.10 12.07 -6.87
N ILE A 68 25.76 11.33 -7.93
CA ILE A 68 24.73 11.69 -8.93
C ILE A 68 23.35 11.19 -8.50
N PHE A 69 23.30 10.03 -7.85
CA PHE A 69 22.06 9.42 -7.38
C PHE A 69 22.23 8.96 -5.94
N GLN A 70 21.46 9.57 -5.04
CA GLN A 70 21.41 9.23 -3.62
C GLN A 70 19.97 8.87 -3.26
N VAL A 71 19.77 7.64 -2.82
CA VAL A 71 18.49 7.16 -2.31
C VAL A 71 18.67 6.82 -0.84
N PRO A 72 18.19 7.68 0.07
CA PRO A 72 18.14 7.32 1.47
C PRO A 72 17.03 6.29 1.73
N PHE A 73 17.24 5.43 2.72
CA PHE A 73 16.16 4.70 3.37
C PHE A 73 15.80 5.47 4.64
N GLY A 74 14.79 6.34 4.52
CA GLY A 74 14.34 7.19 5.61
C GLY A 74 12.86 7.02 5.91
N LEU A 75 12.52 7.10 7.20
CA LEU A 75 11.16 6.96 7.70
C LEU A 75 10.57 8.33 8.03
N THR A 76 9.53 8.75 7.30
CA THR A 76 8.82 10.01 7.53
C THR A 76 7.73 9.87 8.59
N LEU A 77 7.69 10.82 9.53
CA LEU A 77 6.71 10.87 10.64
C LEU A 77 6.02 12.23 10.73
N ASP A 78 5.46 12.68 9.62
CA ASP A 78 4.58 13.85 9.58
C ASP A 78 3.15 13.51 10.03
N PRO A 79 2.25 14.51 10.20
CA PRO A 79 0.89 14.27 10.68
C PRO A 79 0.09 13.26 9.85
N LEU A 80 0.31 13.22 8.52
CA LEU A 80 -0.37 12.29 7.63
C LEU A 80 0.14 10.85 7.85
N SER A 81 1.46 10.65 7.91
CA SER A 81 2.05 9.33 8.18
C SER A 81 1.67 8.82 9.57
N ARG A 82 1.69 9.68 10.60
CA ARG A 82 1.33 9.27 11.98
C ARG A 82 -0.10 8.75 12.06
N THR A 83 -1.04 9.46 11.42
CA THR A 83 -2.45 9.06 11.38
C THR A 83 -2.62 7.73 10.63
N MET A 84 -2.00 7.60 9.46
CA MET A 84 -2.11 6.39 8.64
C MET A 84 -1.42 5.18 9.26
N VAL A 85 -0.30 5.34 9.95
CA VAL A 85 0.38 4.25 10.65
C VAL A 85 -0.51 3.69 11.76
N VAL A 86 -1.19 4.53 12.55
CA VAL A 86 -2.18 4.08 13.55
C VAL A 86 -3.36 3.37 12.90
N LEU A 87 -3.91 3.93 11.82
CA LEU A 87 -5.06 3.34 11.11
C LEU A 87 -4.72 1.97 10.53
N VAL A 88 -3.62 1.87 9.77
CA VAL A 88 -3.17 0.63 9.13
C VAL A 88 -2.85 -0.43 10.19
N SER A 89 -2.06 -0.09 11.22
CA SER A 89 -1.69 -1.06 12.27
C SER A 89 -2.87 -1.45 13.16
N GLY A 90 -3.82 -0.54 13.42
CA GLY A 90 -5.02 -0.81 14.22
C GLY A 90 -6.01 -1.74 13.51
N VAL A 91 -6.38 -1.40 12.25
CA VAL A 91 -7.23 -2.28 11.44
C VAL A 91 -6.51 -3.60 11.16
N GLY A 92 -5.21 -3.56 10.89
CA GLY A 92 -4.35 -4.73 10.76
C GLY A 92 -4.45 -5.64 11.99
N ALA A 93 -4.29 -5.09 13.21
CA ALA A 93 -4.39 -5.85 14.45
C ALA A 93 -5.78 -6.50 14.64
N ALA A 94 -6.86 -5.76 14.40
CA ALA A 94 -8.22 -6.28 14.47
C ALA A 94 -8.42 -7.47 13.51
N ILE A 95 -7.90 -7.35 12.29
CA ILE A 95 -8.00 -8.40 11.27
C ILE A 95 -7.15 -9.62 11.64
N HIS A 96 -5.93 -9.43 12.18
CA HIS A 96 -5.12 -10.56 12.64
C HIS A 96 -5.82 -11.35 13.75
N ILE A 97 -6.46 -10.66 14.70
CA ILE A 97 -7.23 -11.28 15.78
C ILE A 97 -8.44 -12.02 15.20
N TYR A 98 -9.21 -11.39 14.30
CA TYR A 98 -10.35 -12.02 13.65
C TYR A 98 -9.95 -13.28 12.86
N SER A 99 -8.80 -13.24 12.17
CA SER A 99 -8.27 -14.37 11.41
C SER A 99 -7.90 -15.58 12.26
N LEU A 100 -7.69 -15.43 13.58
CA LEU A 100 -7.44 -16.56 14.47
C LEU A 100 -8.63 -17.53 14.50
N GLY A 101 -9.84 -16.97 14.53
CA GLY A 101 -11.10 -17.71 14.50
C GLY A 101 -11.45 -18.18 13.08
N TYR A 102 -11.37 -17.28 12.11
CA TYR A 102 -11.75 -17.58 10.71
C TYR A 102 -10.88 -18.70 10.10
N MET A 103 -9.57 -18.68 10.33
CA MET A 103 -8.63 -19.66 9.77
C MET A 103 -8.37 -20.87 10.70
N ARG A 104 -9.23 -21.11 11.70
CA ARG A 104 -8.97 -22.14 12.73
C ARG A 104 -8.75 -23.53 12.15
N ASN A 105 -9.56 -23.91 11.17
CA ASN A 105 -9.57 -25.24 10.57
C ASN A 105 -8.86 -25.30 9.20
N ASP A 106 -8.26 -24.20 8.74
CA ASP A 106 -7.57 -24.16 7.45
C ASP A 106 -6.18 -24.84 7.53
N GLU A 107 -5.82 -25.59 6.50
CA GLU A 107 -4.53 -26.27 6.44
C GLU A 107 -3.37 -25.29 6.26
N GLY A 108 -3.58 -24.24 5.48
CA GLY A 108 -2.61 -23.21 5.14
C GLY A 108 -2.50 -22.08 6.16
N LYS A 109 -3.01 -22.23 7.39
CA LYS A 109 -3.04 -21.18 8.42
C LYS A 109 -1.69 -20.47 8.62
N SER A 110 -0.58 -21.22 8.72
CA SER A 110 0.75 -20.62 8.94
C SER A 110 1.19 -19.75 7.75
N ARG A 111 1.00 -20.23 6.51
CA ARG A 111 1.32 -19.48 5.29
C ARG A 111 0.48 -18.20 5.19
N TYR A 112 -0.80 -18.31 5.52
CA TYR A 112 -1.70 -17.16 5.57
C TYR A 112 -1.17 -16.07 6.52
N PHE A 113 -0.79 -16.41 7.76
CA PHE A 113 -0.29 -15.43 8.72
C PHE A 113 1.10 -14.88 8.35
N ALA A 114 1.96 -15.67 7.69
CA ALA A 114 3.21 -15.16 7.13
C ALA A 114 2.96 -14.10 6.04
N ALA A 115 2.09 -14.41 5.08
CA ALA A 115 1.73 -13.50 4.00
C ALA A 115 1.01 -12.24 4.52
N LEU A 116 0.15 -12.40 5.53
CA LEU A 116 -0.55 -11.29 6.19
C LEU A 116 0.42 -10.36 6.92
N SER A 117 1.42 -10.91 7.63
CA SER A 117 2.47 -10.09 8.25
C SER A 117 3.36 -9.40 7.22
N LEU A 118 3.69 -10.06 6.10
CA LEU A 118 4.45 -9.44 5.02
C LEU A 118 3.67 -8.30 4.35
N PHE A 119 2.36 -8.46 4.18
CA PHE A 119 1.47 -7.42 3.70
C PHE A 119 1.46 -6.20 4.65
N MET A 120 1.41 -6.43 5.96
CA MET A 120 1.50 -5.34 6.95
C MET A 120 2.83 -4.59 6.88
N PHE A 121 3.95 -5.30 6.74
CA PHE A 121 5.26 -4.68 6.52
C PHE A 121 5.24 -3.80 5.26
N ALA A 122 4.69 -4.33 4.16
CA ALA A 122 4.61 -3.61 2.90
C ALA A 122 3.79 -2.32 3.02
N MET A 123 2.59 -2.40 3.59
CA MET A 123 1.72 -1.23 3.78
C MET A 123 2.29 -0.20 4.74
N LEU A 124 2.87 -0.62 5.87
CA LEU A 124 3.54 0.32 6.78
C LEU A 124 4.75 0.99 6.10
N GLY A 125 5.46 0.25 5.24
CA GLY A 125 6.53 0.78 4.40
C GLY A 125 6.07 1.87 3.43
N ILE A 126 4.91 1.70 2.76
CA ILE A 126 4.32 2.75 1.92
C ILE A 126 4.06 4.01 2.76
N VAL A 127 3.48 3.86 3.94
CA VAL A 127 3.12 5.01 4.80
C VAL A 127 4.36 5.71 5.35
N LEU A 128 5.43 4.98 5.65
CA LEU A 128 6.65 5.57 6.20
C LEU A 128 7.64 6.07 5.14
N ALA A 129 7.43 5.78 3.85
CA ALA A 129 8.35 6.14 2.79
C ALA A 129 8.56 7.66 2.68
N ASN A 130 9.82 8.10 2.65
CA ASN A 130 10.22 9.49 2.46
C ASN A 130 10.61 9.85 1.00
N ASN A 131 10.65 8.85 0.11
CA ASN A 131 11.07 9.00 -1.27
C ASN A 131 10.29 8.05 -2.21
N PHE A 132 10.29 8.36 -3.50
CA PHE A 132 9.56 7.59 -4.52
C PHE A 132 10.06 6.16 -4.69
N ILE A 133 11.36 5.89 -4.55
CA ILE A 133 11.93 4.55 -4.76
C ILE A 133 11.50 3.61 -3.63
N MET A 134 11.60 4.07 -2.39
CA MET A 134 11.12 3.33 -1.23
C MET A 134 9.60 3.09 -1.32
N LEU A 135 8.84 4.13 -1.68
CA LEU A 135 7.40 3.99 -1.89
C LEU A 135 7.11 2.93 -2.95
N PHE A 136 7.76 2.99 -4.13
CA PHE A 136 7.57 2.03 -5.21
C PHE A 136 7.98 0.60 -4.82
N MET A 137 9.07 0.41 -4.08
CA MET A 137 9.45 -0.91 -3.56
C MET A 137 8.34 -1.52 -2.69
N PHE A 138 7.80 -0.74 -1.76
CA PHE A 138 6.74 -1.22 -0.89
C PHE A 138 5.40 -1.38 -1.61
N TRP A 139 5.14 -0.54 -2.60
CA TRP A 139 3.99 -0.60 -3.50
C TRP A 139 3.92 -1.92 -4.28
N GLU A 140 5.08 -2.34 -4.79
CA GLU A 140 5.30 -3.60 -5.47
C GLU A 140 5.12 -4.78 -4.52
N LEU A 141 5.66 -4.68 -3.31
CA LEU A 141 5.52 -5.70 -2.27
C LEU A 141 4.06 -5.87 -1.82
N VAL A 142 3.28 -4.78 -1.75
CA VAL A 142 1.82 -4.86 -1.53
C VAL A 142 1.14 -5.61 -2.67
N GLY A 143 1.50 -5.34 -3.93
CA GLY A 143 0.98 -6.09 -5.08
C GLY A 143 1.26 -7.59 -4.99
N PHE A 144 2.50 -7.95 -4.68
CA PHE A 144 2.93 -9.35 -4.53
C PHE A 144 2.21 -10.04 -3.36
N THR A 145 2.13 -9.39 -2.20
CA THR A 145 1.47 -9.98 -1.03
C THR A 145 -0.03 -10.11 -1.24
N SER A 146 -0.69 -9.16 -1.91
CA SER A 146 -2.09 -9.30 -2.34
C SER A 146 -2.31 -10.49 -3.26
N TYR A 147 -1.40 -10.71 -4.23
CA TYR A 147 -1.46 -11.89 -5.10
C TYR A 147 -1.44 -13.19 -4.29
N VAL A 148 -0.50 -13.32 -3.35
CA VAL A 148 -0.38 -14.51 -2.48
C VAL A 148 -1.62 -14.69 -1.59
N LEU A 149 -2.18 -13.60 -1.08
CA LEU A 149 -3.32 -13.63 -0.16
C LEU A 149 -4.64 -13.92 -0.89
N ILE A 150 -4.91 -13.28 -2.04
CA ILE A 150 -6.09 -13.56 -2.87
C ILE A 150 -6.04 -15.02 -3.35
N GLY A 151 -4.86 -15.46 -3.82
CA GLY A 151 -4.60 -16.81 -4.27
C GLY A 151 -4.36 -17.83 -3.14
N HIS A 152 -4.77 -17.55 -1.89
CA HIS A 152 -4.50 -18.46 -0.76
C HIS A 152 -5.05 -19.87 -1.01
N TRP A 153 -6.23 -19.98 -1.60
CA TRP A 153 -6.80 -21.26 -2.05
C TRP A 153 -6.43 -21.55 -3.51
N PHE A 154 -5.13 -21.57 -3.80
CA PHE A 154 -4.53 -21.77 -5.13
C PHE A 154 -4.97 -23.04 -5.87
N TYR A 155 -5.56 -24.01 -5.18
CA TYR A 155 -6.14 -25.23 -5.80
C TYR A 155 -7.50 -24.97 -6.47
N ARG A 156 -8.10 -23.79 -6.29
CA ARG A 156 -9.31 -23.35 -6.99
C ARG A 156 -8.88 -22.44 -8.14
N ASP A 157 -9.20 -22.84 -9.37
CA ASP A 157 -8.88 -22.06 -10.58
C ASP A 157 -9.41 -20.61 -10.48
N ALA A 158 -10.63 -20.43 -9.97
CA ALA A 158 -11.22 -19.10 -9.77
C ALA A 158 -10.36 -18.18 -8.87
N ALA A 159 -9.76 -18.72 -7.80
CA ALA A 159 -8.91 -17.93 -6.89
C ALA A 159 -7.55 -17.63 -7.53
N ALA A 160 -6.99 -18.57 -8.29
CA ALA A 160 -5.75 -18.37 -9.03
C ALA A 160 -5.92 -17.31 -10.14
N ASP A 161 -7.01 -17.38 -10.90
CA ASP A 161 -7.34 -16.42 -11.95
C ASP A 161 -7.62 -15.02 -11.37
N ALA A 162 -8.36 -14.94 -10.25
CA ALA A 162 -8.60 -13.69 -9.55
C ALA A 162 -7.29 -13.04 -9.06
N ALA A 163 -6.38 -13.85 -8.48
CA ALA A 163 -5.08 -13.37 -8.05
C ALA A 163 -4.25 -12.85 -9.22
N ASN A 164 -4.17 -13.62 -10.33
CA ASN A 164 -3.48 -13.21 -11.55
C ASN A 164 -4.04 -11.91 -12.11
N LYS A 165 -5.37 -11.78 -12.20
CA LYS A 165 -6.04 -10.57 -12.67
C LYS A 165 -5.69 -9.37 -11.79
N ALA A 166 -5.78 -9.50 -10.47
CA ALA A 166 -5.38 -8.45 -9.53
C ALA A 166 -3.92 -8.02 -9.68
N PHE A 167 -3.01 -8.99 -9.80
CA PHE A 167 -1.60 -8.69 -9.96
C PHE A 167 -1.30 -7.99 -11.29
N ILE A 168 -1.85 -8.49 -12.40
CA ILE A 168 -1.62 -7.93 -13.74
C ILE A 168 -2.27 -6.55 -13.89
N THR A 169 -3.52 -6.37 -13.46
CA THR A 169 -4.21 -5.08 -13.59
C THR A 169 -3.53 -3.99 -12.77
N THR A 170 -3.08 -4.30 -11.55
CA THR A 170 -2.34 -3.32 -10.73
C THR A 170 -0.97 -3.01 -11.34
N ARG A 171 -0.29 -4.03 -11.90
CA ARG A 171 0.99 -3.88 -12.60
C ARG A 171 0.93 -2.90 -13.77
N ILE A 172 -0.17 -2.90 -14.52
CA ILE A 172 -0.38 -1.95 -15.63
C ILE A 172 -0.34 -0.50 -15.13
N GLY A 173 -0.96 -0.22 -13.97
CA GLY A 173 -0.87 1.09 -13.33
C GLY A 173 0.55 1.41 -12.85
N ASP A 174 1.24 0.40 -12.31
CA ASP A 174 2.60 0.52 -11.78
C ASP A 174 3.62 0.87 -12.88
N PHE A 175 3.39 0.46 -14.13
CA PHE A 175 4.18 0.90 -15.29
C PHE A 175 4.07 2.41 -15.55
N GLY A 176 2.87 2.98 -15.48
CA GLY A 176 2.71 4.42 -15.57
C GLY A 176 3.42 5.12 -14.40
N PHE A 177 3.29 4.55 -13.20
CA PHE A 177 3.89 5.11 -12.00
C PHE A 177 5.41 5.19 -12.08
N ILE A 178 6.09 4.12 -12.50
CA ILE A 178 7.56 4.13 -12.61
C ILE A 178 8.05 5.14 -13.66
N ILE A 179 7.34 5.30 -14.78
CA ILE A 179 7.67 6.33 -15.79
C ILE A 179 7.52 7.73 -15.17
N GLY A 180 6.45 7.96 -14.40
CA GLY A 180 6.25 9.21 -13.66
C GLY A 180 7.40 9.51 -12.70
N ILE A 181 7.85 8.51 -11.92
CA ILE A 181 9.01 8.64 -11.01
C ILE A 181 10.28 9.01 -11.79
N LEU A 182 10.54 8.34 -12.92
CA LEU A 182 11.70 8.63 -13.75
C LEU A 182 11.67 10.06 -14.31
N MET A 183 10.49 10.55 -14.73
CA MET A 183 10.35 11.93 -15.21
C MET A 183 10.56 12.96 -14.10
N VAL A 184 10.05 12.72 -12.89
CA VAL A 184 10.32 13.58 -11.73
C VAL A 184 11.82 13.63 -11.43
N TRP A 185 12.48 12.47 -11.44
CA TRP A 185 13.91 12.39 -11.21
C TRP A 185 14.71 13.11 -12.30
N MET A 186 14.36 12.94 -13.58
CA MET A 186 15.00 13.68 -14.68
C MET A 186 14.86 15.19 -14.55
N ALA A 187 13.70 15.68 -14.09
CA ALA A 187 13.44 17.11 -13.98
C ALA A 187 14.01 17.75 -12.71
N THR A 188 14.09 17.00 -11.60
CA THR A 188 14.49 17.54 -10.30
C THR A 188 15.85 17.05 -9.83
N GLY A 189 16.40 15.99 -10.41
CA GLY A 189 17.62 15.32 -9.96
C GLY A 189 17.47 14.52 -8.66
N SER A 190 16.26 14.43 -8.08
CA SER A 190 16.02 13.74 -6.81
C SER A 190 14.79 12.85 -6.84
N VAL A 191 14.76 11.87 -5.95
CA VAL A 191 13.61 11.00 -5.66
C VAL A 191 13.00 11.27 -4.28
N VAL A 192 13.64 12.14 -3.49
CA VAL A 192 13.27 12.44 -2.09
C VAL A 192 12.23 13.55 -2.07
N PHE A 193 11.11 13.34 -1.37
CA PHE A 193 9.97 14.26 -1.42
C PHE A 193 10.31 15.67 -0.95
N ALA A 194 11.13 15.80 0.11
CA ALA A 194 11.56 17.08 0.66
C ALA A 194 12.42 17.91 -0.33
N GLU A 195 13.15 17.24 -1.23
CA GLU A 195 13.97 17.91 -2.25
C GLU A 195 13.19 18.22 -3.53
N ILE A 196 12.19 17.39 -3.86
CA ILE A 196 11.34 17.56 -5.05
C ILE A 196 10.33 18.69 -4.85
N ALA A 197 9.64 18.73 -3.71
CA ALA A 197 8.57 19.69 -3.43
C ALA A 197 8.93 21.16 -3.74
N PRO A 198 10.09 21.71 -3.30
CA PRO A 198 10.45 23.10 -3.60
C PRO A 198 10.82 23.34 -5.07
N ARG A 199 11.16 22.29 -5.84
CA ARG A 199 11.53 22.38 -7.26
C ARG A 199 10.31 22.31 -8.20
N MET A 200 9.19 21.76 -7.72
CA MET A 200 7.98 21.61 -8.54
C MET A 200 7.38 22.92 -9.09
N PRO A 201 7.33 24.03 -8.34
CA PRO A 201 6.77 25.28 -8.87
C PRO A 201 7.50 25.79 -10.12
N ALA A 202 8.81 25.56 -10.25
CA ALA A 202 9.56 25.95 -11.44
C ALA A 202 9.12 25.13 -12.68
N LEU A 203 8.77 23.85 -12.48
CA LEU A 203 8.28 22.95 -13.54
C LEU A 203 6.83 23.23 -13.95
N ALA A 204 6.06 23.94 -13.12
CA ALA A 204 4.68 24.34 -13.44
C ALA A 204 4.61 25.28 -14.67
N SER A 205 5.72 25.95 -15.01
CA SER A 205 5.83 26.74 -16.24
C SER A 205 5.73 25.89 -17.53
N HIS A 206 6.03 24.58 -17.43
CA HIS A 206 5.89 23.61 -18.51
C HIS A 206 4.61 22.78 -18.31
N SER A 207 3.46 23.35 -18.68
CA SER A 207 2.13 22.77 -18.42
C SER A 207 1.96 21.34 -18.93
N THR A 208 2.42 21.03 -20.14
CA THR A 208 2.33 19.68 -20.74
C THR A 208 3.15 18.66 -19.95
N PHE A 209 4.38 19.03 -19.55
CA PHE A 209 5.25 18.14 -18.79
C PHE A 209 4.67 17.84 -17.41
N SER A 210 4.28 18.88 -16.67
CA SER A 210 3.68 18.73 -15.33
C SER A 210 2.39 17.90 -15.38
N THR A 211 1.57 18.07 -16.42
CA THR A 211 0.36 17.26 -16.63
C THR A 211 0.71 15.79 -16.89
N ALA A 212 1.67 15.51 -17.79
CA ALA A 212 2.08 14.15 -18.08
C ALA A 212 2.64 13.44 -16.84
N VAL A 213 3.51 14.09 -16.07
CA VAL A 213 4.08 13.54 -14.83
C VAL A 213 2.98 13.24 -13.81
N ALA A 214 2.07 14.18 -13.57
CA ALA A 214 0.99 13.99 -12.61
C ALA A 214 0.06 12.84 -13.02
N LEU A 215 -0.28 12.72 -14.30
CA LEU A 215 -1.12 11.62 -14.80
C LEU A 215 -0.41 10.26 -14.76
N LEU A 216 0.88 10.22 -15.06
CA LEU A 216 1.68 8.98 -14.99
C LEU A 216 1.79 8.47 -13.55
N ILE A 217 2.03 9.36 -12.59
CA ILE A 217 1.98 9.00 -11.16
C ILE A 217 0.56 8.56 -10.78
N PHE A 218 -0.46 9.25 -11.26
CA PHE A 218 -1.86 8.90 -11.02
C PHE A 218 -2.23 7.51 -11.59
N CYS A 219 -1.61 7.04 -12.67
CA CYS A 219 -1.83 5.66 -13.17
C CYS A 219 -1.58 4.61 -12.10
N GLY A 220 -0.56 4.79 -11.24
CA GLY A 220 -0.33 3.92 -10.09
C GLY A 220 -1.54 3.92 -9.15
N ALA A 221 -2.00 5.12 -8.76
CA ALA A 221 -3.17 5.27 -7.88
C ALA A 221 -4.45 4.67 -8.49
N VAL A 222 -4.67 4.82 -9.80
CA VAL A 222 -5.79 4.20 -10.53
C VAL A 222 -5.74 2.67 -10.42
N GLY A 223 -4.56 2.08 -10.61
CA GLY A 223 -4.37 0.63 -10.47
C GLY A 223 -4.64 0.09 -9.07
N LYS A 224 -3.94 0.62 -8.04
CA LYS A 224 -4.07 0.12 -6.66
C LYS A 224 -5.39 0.48 -5.98
N SER A 225 -6.00 1.61 -6.36
CA SER A 225 -7.29 2.06 -5.80
C SER A 225 -8.48 1.63 -6.64
N ALA A 226 -8.27 0.70 -7.59
CA ALA A 226 -9.32 0.13 -8.42
C ALA A 226 -10.24 1.19 -9.06
N GLN A 227 -9.64 2.28 -9.57
CA GLN A 227 -10.41 3.33 -10.24
C GLN A 227 -10.68 2.93 -11.69
N PHE A 228 -11.71 3.51 -12.30
CA PHE A 228 -11.92 3.38 -13.73
C PHE A 228 -10.66 3.83 -14.52
N PRO A 229 -10.19 3.07 -15.52
CA PRO A 229 -10.74 1.81 -16.05
C PRO A 229 -10.20 0.53 -15.37
N LEU A 230 -9.17 0.63 -14.52
CA LEU A 230 -8.49 -0.51 -13.88
C LEU A 230 -9.24 -1.12 -12.68
N HIS A 231 -10.48 -0.73 -12.43
CA HIS A 231 -11.34 -1.25 -11.34
C HIS A 231 -11.64 -2.76 -11.39
N VAL A 232 -11.49 -3.39 -12.55
CA VAL A 232 -12.00 -4.74 -12.86
C VAL A 232 -11.45 -5.87 -11.99
N TRP A 233 -10.33 -5.67 -11.29
CA TRP A 233 -9.74 -6.71 -10.45
C TRP A 233 -10.36 -6.79 -9.07
N LEU A 234 -10.91 -5.69 -8.56
CA LEU A 234 -11.35 -5.56 -7.18
C LEU A 234 -12.55 -6.47 -6.83
N PRO A 235 -13.58 -6.62 -7.70
CA PRO A 235 -14.69 -7.53 -7.41
C PRO A 235 -14.27 -9.00 -7.37
N ASP A 236 -13.29 -9.41 -8.19
CA ASP A 236 -12.81 -10.79 -8.26
C ASP A 236 -11.85 -11.13 -7.10
N ALA A 237 -11.18 -10.12 -6.53
CA ALA A 237 -10.36 -10.29 -5.33
C ALA A 237 -11.15 -10.82 -4.10
N MET A 238 -12.48 -10.85 -4.18
CA MET A 238 -13.39 -11.45 -3.18
C MET A 238 -13.28 -12.97 -3.04
N GLU A 239 -12.62 -13.66 -3.99
CA GLU A 239 -12.27 -15.09 -3.87
C GLU A 239 -11.32 -15.38 -2.70
N GLY A 240 -10.57 -14.37 -2.26
CA GLY A 240 -9.72 -14.49 -1.08
C GLY A 240 -10.50 -14.71 0.22
N PRO A 241 -9.83 -15.20 1.28
CA PRO A 241 -10.39 -15.27 2.62
C PRO A 241 -10.98 -13.91 3.05
N THR A 242 -12.17 -13.92 3.67
CA THR A 242 -12.88 -12.69 4.07
C THR A 242 -12.05 -11.68 4.87
N PRO A 243 -11.15 -12.09 5.81
CA PRO A 243 -10.31 -11.12 6.51
C PRO A 243 -9.34 -10.36 5.60
N ILE A 244 -8.90 -10.97 4.48
CA ILE A 244 -8.04 -10.30 3.49
C ILE A 244 -8.85 -9.26 2.72
N SER A 245 -10.06 -9.61 2.28
CA SER A 245 -10.96 -8.66 1.64
C SER A 245 -11.22 -7.46 2.56
N ALA A 246 -11.48 -7.69 3.85
CA ALA A 246 -11.61 -6.59 4.81
C ALA A 246 -10.34 -5.71 4.89
N LEU A 247 -9.14 -6.31 4.88
CA LEU A 247 -7.89 -5.57 4.98
C LEU A 247 -7.61 -4.72 3.75
N ILE A 248 -7.69 -5.35 2.56
CA ILE A 248 -7.41 -4.75 1.25
C ILE A 248 -8.37 -3.57 0.99
N HIS A 249 -9.64 -3.74 1.34
CA HIS A 249 -10.71 -2.78 1.02
C HIS A 249 -10.86 -1.66 2.03
N ALA A 250 -10.71 -1.93 3.33
CA ALA A 250 -11.02 -0.90 4.33
C ALA A 250 -9.87 0.06 4.58
N ALA A 251 -8.64 -0.45 4.71
CA ALA A 251 -7.56 0.30 5.35
C ALA A 251 -6.24 0.35 4.58
N THR A 252 -6.08 -0.43 3.52
CA THR A 252 -4.74 -0.68 2.99
C THR A 252 -4.59 -0.45 1.49
N MET A 253 -4.81 -1.45 0.65
CA MET A 253 -4.40 -1.41 -0.76
C MET A 253 -5.10 -0.30 -1.54
N VAL A 254 -6.42 -0.16 -1.39
CA VAL A 254 -7.15 0.94 -2.04
C VAL A 254 -6.83 2.30 -1.42
N ALA A 255 -6.61 2.34 -0.10
CA ALA A 255 -6.21 3.56 0.59
C ALA A 255 -4.78 4.01 0.21
N ALA A 256 -3.91 3.09 -0.23
CA ALA A 256 -2.52 3.39 -0.60
C ALA A 256 -2.44 4.38 -1.76
N GLY A 257 -3.33 4.28 -2.76
CA GLY A 257 -3.32 5.21 -3.88
C GLY A 257 -3.81 6.60 -3.52
N VAL A 258 -4.84 6.71 -2.69
CA VAL A 258 -5.28 8.01 -2.15
C VAL A 258 -4.18 8.61 -1.26
N TYR A 259 -3.59 7.80 -0.38
CA TYR A 259 -2.47 8.22 0.47
C TYR A 259 -1.29 8.74 -0.36
N MET A 260 -0.90 8.01 -1.41
CA MET A 260 0.18 8.42 -2.31
C MET A 260 -0.15 9.77 -2.97
N LEU A 261 -1.35 9.97 -3.52
CA LEU A 261 -1.74 11.24 -4.14
C LEU A 261 -1.68 12.43 -3.17
N VAL A 262 -2.11 12.23 -1.90
CA VAL A 262 -1.99 13.28 -0.87
C VAL A 262 -0.53 13.52 -0.51
N ARG A 263 0.27 12.45 -0.36
CA ARG A 263 1.71 12.52 -0.05
C ARG A 263 2.50 13.29 -1.11
N VAL A 264 2.15 13.11 -2.39
CA VAL A 264 2.80 13.77 -3.52
C VAL A 264 1.94 14.89 -4.12
N ALA A 265 1.08 15.51 -3.30
CA ALA A 265 0.20 16.59 -3.74
C ALA A 265 0.96 17.73 -4.43
N PHE A 266 2.21 18.00 -4.05
CA PHE A 266 3.10 18.96 -4.71
C PHE A 266 3.33 18.68 -6.20
N VAL A 267 3.24 17.42 -6.64
CA VAL A 267 3.32 17.06 -8.07
C VAL A 267 1.98 17.25 -8.75
N VAL A 268 0.91 16.77 -8.14
CA VAL A 268 -0.43 16.79 -8.75
C VAL A 268 -0.96 18.23 -8.86
N GLN A 269 -0.70 19.07 -7.86
CA GLN A 269 -1.10 20.49 -7.84
C GLN A 269 -0.34 21.34 -8.85
N ALA A 270 0.76 20.85 -9.44
CA ALA A 270 1.47 21.55 -10.50
C ALA A 270 0.70 21.58 -11.84
N SER A 271 -0.41 20.81 -11.98
CA SER A 271 -1.28 20.84 -13.15
C SER A 271 -2.77 20.82 -12.79
N SER A 272 -3.47 21.91 -13.12
CA SER A 272 -4.93 22.01 -12.99
C SER A 272 -5.67 21.01 -13.90
N THR A 273 -5.13 20.73 -15.09
CA THR A 273 -5.69 19.73 -16.01
C THR A 273 -5.60 18.33 -15.42
N ALA A 274 -4.48 17.97 -14.79
CA ALA A 274 -4.35 16.67 -14.13
C ALA A 274 -5.34 16.52 -12.97
N LEU A 275 -5.50 17.55 -12.14
CA LEU A 275 -6.50 17.57 -11.06
C LEU A 275 -7.92 17.36 -11.58
N LEU A 276 -8.28 18.03 -12.69
CA LEU A 276 -9.60 17.87 -13.30
C LEU A 276 -9.82 16.44 -13.80
N ILE A 277 -8.82 15.81 -14.42
CA ILE A 277 -8.89 14.42 -14.87
C ILE A 277 -9.05 13.47 -13.68
N ILE A 278 -8.29 13.67 -12.61
CA ILE A 278 -8.39 12.88 -11.37
C ILE A 278 -9.82 12.98 -10.80
N ALA A 279 -10.38 14.19 -10.75
CA ALA A 279 -11.75 14.40 -10.27
C ALA A 279 -12.79 13.69 -11.14
N TRP A 280 -12.64 13.74 -12.48
CA TRP A 280 -13.53 13.03 -13.40
C TRP A 280 -13.41 11.51 -13.28
N ILE A 281 -12.20 10.95 -13.18
CA ILE A 281 -12.03 9.51 -12.97
C ILE A 281 -12.66 9.07 -11.66
N GLY A 282 -12.47 9.82 -10.56
CA GLY A 282 -13.14 9.52 -9.29
C GLY A 282 -14.66 9.59 -9.39
N THR A 283 -15.19 10.62 -10.09
CA THR A 283 -16.63 10.79 -10.30
C THR A 283 -17.24 9.63 -11.11
N ILE A 284 -16.57 9.25 -12.21
CA ILE A 284 -16.99 8.12 -13.05
C ILE A 284 -16.94 6.83 -12.24
N THR A 285 -15.87 6.60 -11.49
CA THR A 285 -15.71 5.40 -10.65
C THR A 285 -16.84 5.31 -9.63
N ALA A 286 -17.12 6.39 -8.90
CA ALA A 286 -18.18 6.43 -7.90
C ALA A 286 -19.57 6.15 -8.50
N ALA A 287 -19.93 6.83 -9.60
CA ALA A 287 -21.23 6.66 -10.24
C ALA A 287 -21.39 5.25 -10.84
N MET A 288 -20.37 4.77 -11.54
CA MET A 288 -20.36 3.44 -12.15
C MET A 288 -20.42 2.34 -11.09
N ALA A 289 -19.60 2.42 -10.04
CA ALA A 289 -19.55 1.42 -8.98
C ALA A 289 -20.87 1.36 -8.21
N ALA A 290 -21.48 2.51 -7.89
CA ALA A 290 -22.79 2.56 -7.25
C ALA A 290 -23.87 1.89 -8.11
N LEU A 291 -23.92 2.15 -9.42
CA LEU A 291 -24.87 1.51 -10.32
C LEU A 291 -24.66 0.00 -10.38
N ILE A 292 -23.42 -0.47 -10.52
CA ILE A 292 -23.10 -1.90 -10.58
C ILE A 292 -23.47 -2.58 -9.26
N ALA A 293 -23.20 -1.96 -8.11
CA ALA A 293 -23.50 -2.52 -6.79
C ALA A 293 -24.99 -2.84 -6.62
N THR A 294 -25.90 -2.02 -7.16
CA THR A 294 -27.35 -2.27 -7.09
C THR A 294 -27.81 -3.52 -7.84
N GLN A 295 -26.99 -4.00 -8.78
CA GLN A 295 -27.29 -5.17 -9.62
C GLN A 295 -26.49 -6.42 -9.21
N GLN A 296 -25.71 -6.35 -8.13
CA GLN A 296 -24.98 -7.51 -7.60
C GLN A 296 -25.86 -8.33 -6.67
N ASN A 297 -25.78 -9.66 -6.80
CA ASN A 297 -26.48 -10.62 -5.93
C ASN A 297 -25.58 -11.20 -4.82
N ASP A 298 -24.28 -10.91 -4.85
CA ASP A 298 -23.29 -11.40 -3.90
C ASP A 298 -22.87 -10.27 -2.93
N ILE A 299 -22.99 -10.51 -1.62
CA ILE A 299 -22.72 -9.51 -0.58
C ILE A 299 -21.28 -9.00 -0.64
N LYS A 300 -20.31 -9.89 -0.88
CA LYS A 300 -18.89 -9.52 -0.96
C LYS A 300 -18.64 -8.62 -2.17
N ARG A 301 -19.25 -8.92 -3.33
CA ARG A 301 -19.16 -8.07 -4.52
C ARG A 301 -19.86 -6.73 -4.34
N ILE A 302 -21.01 -6.68 -3.68
CA ILE A 302 -21.67 -5.41 -3.33
C ILE A 302 -20.71 -4.54 -2.50
N LEU A 303 -20.09 -5.11 -1.46
CA LEU A 303 -19.13 -4.40 -0.63
C LEU A 303 -17.87 -3.99 -1.40
N ALA A 304 -17.43 -4.80 -2.38
CA ALA A 304 -16.31 -4.49 -3.26
C ALA A 304 -16.58 -3.24 -4.11
N TYR A 305 -17.77 -3.10 -4.69
CA TYR A 305 -18.17 -1.91 -5.45
C TYR A 305 -18.55 -0.71 -4.56
N SER A 306 -18.89 -0.95 -3.30
CA SER A 306 -19.05 0.12 -2.31
C SER A 306 -17.72 0.69 -1.83
N THR A 307 -16.63 -0.04 -2.00
CA THR A 307 -15.25 0.38 -1.68
C THR A 307 -14.72 1.30 -2.78
#